data_AF-A0AAV2B7X0-F1
#
_entry.id   AF-A0AAV2B7X0-F1
#
_cell.length_a   1.000
_cell.length_b   1.000
_cell.length_c   1.000
_cell.angle_alpha   90.00
_cell.angle_beta   90.00
_cell.angle_gamma   90.00
#
_symmetry.space_group_name_H-M   'P 1'
#
loop_
_entity.id
_entity.type
_entity.pdbx_description
1 polymer ?
#
loop_
_entity_poly.entity_id
_entity_poly.type
_entity_poly.pdbx_seq_one_letter_code
_entity_poly.pdbx_strand_id
1 'polypeptide(L)'
;RDNTVSTISDLHRSYDALQYPLIFWQGQDEYHLNIKQYDPNTGDYRNNKVSSMNYYAHRIMVRQHQDNYILRYRQLFHQYIVDMYAKVESERLRFLRFNQAKLRSEEYIHLR
;
A
#
# COMPACT_ATOMS: atom_id res chain seq x y z
N ARG A 1 31.14 9.19 -0.89
CA ARG A 1 29.69 9.47 -0.70
C ARG A 1 29.26 10.11 -2.00
N ASP A 2 28.63 9.35 -2.88
CA ASP A 2 28.36 9.82 -4.24
C ASP A 2 27.19 10.81 -4.16
N ASN A 3 27.46 12.07 -4.52
CA ASN A 3 26.53 13.21 -4.46
C ASN A 3 25.46 13.14 -5.56
N THR A 4 24.92 11.96 -5.84
CA THR A 4 23.86 11.76 -6.82
C THR A 4 22.53 11.68 -6.11
N VAL A 5 21.61 12.59 -6.42
CA VAL A 5 20.24 12.58 -5.90
C VAL A 5 19.49 11.45 -6.59
N SER A 6 19.07 10.43 -5.83
CA SER A 6 18.23 9.35 -6.32
C SER A 6 16.78 9.61 -5.93
N THR A 7 15.90 9.64 -6.93
CA THR A 7 14.45 9.75 -6.69
C THR A 7 13.92 8.39 -6.24
N ILE A 8 13.31 8.35 -5.06
CA ILE A 8 12.67 7.14 -4.54
C ILE A 8 11.27 7.04 -5.14
N SER A 9 10.88 5.88 -5.65
CA SER A 9 9.53 5.66 -6.15
C SER A 9 8.53 5.48 -5.01
N ASP A 10 7.28 5.89 -5.21
CA ASP A 10 6.19 5.74 -4.23
C ASP A 10 5.91 4.26 -3.87
N LEU A 11 6.40 3.33 -4.70
CA LEU A 11 6.28 1.88 -4.50
C LEU A 11 7.42 1.28 -3.68
N HIS A 12 8.38 2.10 -3.26
CA HIS A 12 9.52 1.65 -2.48
C HIS A 12 9.12 1.35 -1.04
N ARG A 13 9.67 0.26 -0.47
CA ARG A 13 9.36 -0.22 0.89
C ARG A 13 9.64 0.79 2.00
N SER A 14 10.52 1.76 1.75
CA SER A 14 10.90 2.79 2.72
C SER A 14 10.16 4.11 2.54
N TYR A 15 9.28 4.23 1.54
CA TYR A 15 8.63 5.50 1.20
C TYR A 15 7.78 6.02 2.36
N ASP A 16 6.92 5.18 2.95
CA ASP A 16 6.03 5.63 4.03
C ASP A 16 6.80 5.86 5.33
N ALA A 17 7.86 5.07 5.60
CA ALA A 17 8.77 5.27 6.73
C ALA A 17 9.55 6.59 6.63
N LEU A 18 9.94 7.00 5.42
CA LEU A 18 10.60 8.28 5.16
C LEU A 18 9.65 9.47 5.38
N GLN A 19 8.38 9.32 4.98
CA GLN A 19 7.36 10.37 5.14
C GLN A 19 6.87 10.49 6.59
N TYR A 20 6.80 9.37 7.33
CA TYR A 20 6.30 9.31 8.70
C TYR A 20 7.31 8.72 9.70
N PRO A 21 8.47 9.36 9.93
CA PRO A 21 9.51 8.82 10.83
C PRO A 21 9.05 8.66 12.28
N LEU A 22 8.11 9.50 12.74
CA LEU A 22 7.56 9.41 14.09
C LEU A 22 6.71 8.15 14.26
N ILE A 23 5.91 7.79 13.25
CA ILE A 23 5.13 6.55 13.27
C ILE A 23 6.08 5.35 13.17
N PHE A 24 7.07 5.43 12.28
CA PHE A 24 7.97 4.32 11.94
C PHE A 24 9.40 4.49 12.47
N TRP A 25 9.52 4.84 13.75
CA TRP A 25 10.82 5.13 14.40
C TRP A 25 11.81 3.95 14.40
N GLN A 26 11.32 2.72 14.23
CA GLN A 26 12.16 1.51 14.15
C GLN A 26 12.69 1.23 12.73
N GLY A 27 12.37 2.04 11.73
CA GLY A 27 12.77 1.80 10.34
C GLY A 27 12.10 0.57 9.74
N GLN A 28 10.84 0.31 10.13
CA GLN A 28 10.07 -0.83 9.62
C GLN A 28 9.80 -0.66 8.12
N ASP A 29 9.87 -1.77 7.40
CA ASP A 29 9.56 -1.79 5.98
C ASP A 29 8.06 -1.87 5.74
N GLU A 30 7.60 -1.03 4.82
CA GLU A 30 6.19 -0.81 4.51
C GLU A 30 5.76 -1.61 3.28
N TYR A 31 4.57 -1.30 2.77
CA TYR A 31 4.03 -1.95 1.59
C TYR A 31 5.02 -1.93 0.43
N HIS A 32 5.25 -3.10 -0.17
CA HIS A 32 5.96 -3.25 -1.42
C HIS A 32 5.32 -4.35 -2.27
N LEU A 33 5.49 -4.27 -3.59
CA LEU A 33 4.82 -5.14 -4.56
C LEU A 33 5.18 -6.64 -4.47
N ASN A 34 6.17 -7.02 -3.66
CA ASN A 34 6.65 -8.40 -3.55
C ASN A 34 6.11 -9.13 -2.31
N ILE A 35 5.17 -8.52 -1.57
CA ILE A 35 4.49 -9.18 -0.45
C ILE A 35 3.52 -10.24 -1.01
N LYS A 36 3.77 -11.51 -0.66
CA LYS A 36 2.92 -12.64 -1.03
C LYS A 36 1.76 -12.78 -0.06
N GLN A 37 0.59 -13.17 -0.57
CA GLN A 37 -0.56 -13.44 0.28
C GLN A 37 -0.37 -14.76 1.04
N TYR A 38 -0.64 -14.77 2.34
CA TYR A 38 -0.62 -15.96 3.17
C TYR A 38 -2.02 -16.57 3.27
N ASP A 39 -2.16 -17.88 3.04
CA ASP A 39 -3.42 -18.59 3.21
C ASP A 39 -3.46 -19.32 4.56
N PRO A 40 -4.30 -18.89 5.52
CA PRO A 40 -4.37 -19.54 6.83
C PRO A 40 -4.97 -20.96 6.78
N ASN A 41 -5.69 -21.33 5.72
CA ASN A 41 -6.33 -22.65 5.62
C ASN A 41 -5.37 -23.72 5.07
N THR A 42 -4.50 -23.34 4.13
CA THR A 42 -3.54 -24.25 3.49
C THR A 42 -2.17 -24.19 4.15
N GLY A 43 -1.87 -23.13 4.90
CA GLY A 43 -0.57 -22.93 5.56
C GLY A 43 0.54 -22.44 4.63
N ASP A 44 0.21 -22.16 3.37
CA ASP A 44 1.17 -21.81 2.31
C ASP A 44 0.99 -20.38 1.78
N TYR A 45 2.06 -19.86 1.16
CA TYR A 45 2.02 -18.60 0.43
C TYR A 45 1.34 -18.80 -0.92
N ARG A 46 0.26 -18.06 -1.17
CA ARG A 46 -0.35 -17.99 -2.51
C ARG A 46 0.61 -17.32 -3.48
N ASN A 47 0.51 -17.69 -4.76
CA ASN A 47 1.24 -17.03 -5.84
C ASN A 47 0.75 -15.58 -6.08
N ASN A 48 -0.42 -15.25 -5.55
CA ASN A 48 -1.00 -13.92 -5.67
C ASN A 48 -0.32 -12.92 -4.73
N LYS A 49 -0.10 -11.71 -5.25
CA LYS A 49 0.45 -10.58 -4.51
C LYS A 49 -0.62 -9.95 -3.62
N VAL A 50 -0.22 -9.42 -2.48
CA VAL A 50 -1.10 -8.62 -1.61
C VAL A 50 -1.32 -7.25 -2.25
N SER A 51 -2.59 -6.86 -2.43
CA SER A 51 -2.95 -5.50 -2.82
C SER A 51 -2.62 -4.51 -1.70
N SER A 52 -2.18 -3.30 -2.04
CA SER A 52 -1.99 -2.21 -1.06
C SER A 52 -3.18 -2.02 -0.13
N MET A 53 -4.41 -2.11 -0.66
CA MET A 53 -5.64 -1.99 0.12
C MET A 53 -5.70 -3.04 1.23
N ASN A 54 -5.45 -4.30 0.91
CA ASN A 54 -5.48 -5.39 1.88
C ASN A 54 -4.37 -5.26 2.91
N TYR A 55 -3.19 -4.79 2.48
CA TYR A 55 -2.06 -4.56 3.37
C TYR A 55 -2.38 -3.45 4.39
N TYR A 56 -2.81 -2.28 3.95
CA TYR A 56 -3.11 -1.17 4.83
C TYR A 56 -4.33 -1.44 5.72
N ALA A 57 -5.37 -2.11 5.19
CA ALA A 57 -6.51 -2.55 5.98
C ALA A 57 -6.10 -3.50 7.10
N HIS A 58 -5.25 -4.49 6.81
CA HIS A 58 -4.71 -5.40 7.81
C HIS A 58 -3.90 -4.64 8.87
N ARG A 59 -3.11 -3.65 8.44
CA ARG A 59 -2.23 -2.88 9.31
C ARG A 59 -2.97 -1.97 10.30
N ILE A 60 -4.10 -1.39 9.92
CA ILE A 60 -4.93 -0.56 10.82
C ILE A 60 -5.98 -1.37 11.59
N MET A 61 -6.16 -2.65 11.26
CA MET A 61 -7.15 -3.49 11.91
C MET A 61 -6.83 -3.66 13.40
N VAL A 62 -7.83 -3.43 14.26
CA VAL A 62 -7.73 -3.68 15.69
C VAL A 62 -7.90 -5.18 15.94
N ARG A 63 -6.93 -5.80 16.63
CA ARG A 63 -6.94 -7.22 16.98
C ARG A 63 -6.82 -7.37 18.48
N GLN A 64 -7.55 -8.34 19.04
CA GLN A 64 -7.39 -8.71 20.44
C GLN A 64 -5.96 -9.25 20.65
N HIS A 65 -5.30 -8.84 21.74
CA HIS A 65 -3.91 -9.18 22.08
C HIS A 65 -2.80 -8.56 21.20
N GLN A 66 -3.11 -7.57 20.35
CA GLN A 66 -2.08 -6.81 19.63
C GLN A 66 -2.31 -5.31 19.78
N ASP A 67 -1.29 -4.61 20.28
CA ASP A 67 -1.31 -3.16 20.41
C ASP A 67 -0.99 -2.49 19.07
N ASN A 68 -1.99 -1.83 18.49
CA ASN A 68 -1.80 -1.09 17.25
C ASN A 68 -1.36 0.35 17.56
N TYR A 69 -0.05 0.56 17.60
CA TYR A 69 0.57 1.85 17.96
C TYR A 69 0.23 2.98 16.97
N ILE A 70 -0.03 2.64 15.70
CA ILE A 70 -0.33 3.61 14.63
C ILE A 70 -1.59 4.42 14.98
N LEU A 71 -2.60 3.77 15.56
CA LEU A 71 -3.87 4.39 15.94
C LEU A 71 -3.72 5.43 17.07
N ARG A 72 -2.60 5.41 17.82
CA ARG A 72 -2.37 6.31 18.96
C ARG A 72 -1.86 7.69 18.55
N TYR A 73 -1.44 7.88 17.29
CA TYR A 73 -0.85 9.13 16.78
C TYR A 73 -1.86 10.25 16.44
N ARG A 74 -3.16 10.07 16.73
CA ARG A 74 -4.23 11.09 16.63
C ARG A 74 -4.23 11.84 15.28
N GLN A 75 -3.83 13.11 15.26
CA GLN A 75 -3.84 13.95 14.05
C GLN A 75 -2.92 13.40 12.96
N LEU A 76 -1.74 12.92 13.35
CA LEU A 76 -0.77 12.37 12.40
C LEU A 76 -1.29 11.06 11.78
N PHE A 77 -2.09 10.30 12.54
CA PHE A 77 -2.78 9.12 12.02
C PHE A 77 -3.83 9.46 10.95
N HIS A 78 -4.60 10.54 11.14
CA HIS A 78 -5.56 10.97 10.11
C HIS A 78 -4.86 11.33 8.80
N GLN A 79 -3.76 12.07 8.87
CA GLN A 79 -2.96 12.40 7.69
C GLN A 79 -2.42 11.13 7.02
N TYR A 80 -1.86 10.22 7.82
CA TYR A 80 -1.37 8.92 7.34
C TYR A 80 -2.46 8.13 6.60
N ILE A 81 -3.67 7.99 7.15
CA ILE A 81 -4.75 7.25 6.48
C ILE A 81 -5.12 7.89 5.14
N VAL A 82 -5.24 9.21 5.09
CA VAL A 82 -5.61 9.92 3.85
C VAL A 82 -4.53 9.68 2.77
N ASP A 83 -3.26 9.78 3.14
CA ASP A 83 -2.14 9.53 2.22
C ASP A 83 -2.10 8.06 1.75
N MET A 84 -2.31 7.11 2.67
CA MET A 84 -2.35 5.68 2.32
C MET A 84 -3.53 5.38 1.38
N TYR A 85 -4.68 6.02 1.57
CA TYR A 85 -5.81 5.87 0.67
C TYR A 85 -5.50 6.44 -0.72
N ALA A 86 -4.87 7.62 -0.80
CA ALA A 86 -4.43 8.19 -2.08
C ALA A 86 -3.42 7.27 -2.80
N LYS A 87 -2.55 6.58 -2.05
CA LYS A 87 -1.61 5.57 -2.59
C LYS A 87 -2.33 4.34 -3.15
N VAL A 88 -3.34 3.83 -2.44
CA VAL A 88 -4.19 2.73 -2.92
C VAL A 88 -4.91 3.10 -4.22
N GLU A 89 -5.52 4.28 -4.28
CA GLU A 89 -6.19 4.76 -5.50
C GLU A 89 -5.20 4.99 -6.65
N SER A 90 -3.99 5.48 -6.36
CA SER A 90 -2.94 5.64 -7.37
C SER A 90 -2.52 4.29 -7.97
N GLU A 91 -2.42 3.23 -7.16
CA GLU A 91 -2.18 1.87 -7.66
C GLU A 91 -3.35 1.38 -8.52
N ARG A 92 -4.60 1.62 -8.09
CA ARG A 92 -5.80 1.25 -8.84
C ARG A 92 -5.86 1.94 -10.21
N LEU A 93 -5.61 3.25 -10.27
CA LEU A 93 -5.55 4.00 -11.52
C LEU A 93 -4.42 3.51 -12.42
N ARG A 94 -3.27 3.18 -11.85
CA ARG A 94 -2.14 2.60 -12.58
C ARG A 94 -2.51 1.23 -13.17
N PHE A 95 -3.21 0.39 -12.41
CA PHE A 95 -3.73 -0.89 -12.90
C PHE A 95 -4.68 -0.69 -14.08
N LEU A 96 -5.66 0.20 -13.95
CA LEU A 96 -6.60 0.52 -15.04
C LEU A 96 -5.84 0.98 -16.29
N ARG A 97 -4.92 1.95 -16.13
CA ARG A 97 -4.11 2.49 -17.22
C ARG A 97 -3.31 1.42 -17.97
N PHE A 98 -2.68 0.48 -17.26
CA PHE A 98 -1.87 -0.57 -17.89
C PHE A 98 -2.69 -1.74 -18.44
N ASN A 99 -3.88 -2.00 -17.90
CA ASN A 99 -4.77 -3.08 -18.35
C ASN A 99 -5.84 -2.58 -19.33
N GLN A 100 -5.76 -1.31 -19.77
CA GLN A 100 -6.75 -0.67 -20.62
C GLN A 100 -7.02 -1.44 -21.92
N ALA A 101 -5.99 -2.02 -22.54
CA ALA A 101 -6.11 -2.83 -23.75
C ALA A 101 -6.94 -4.12 -23.53
N LYS A 102 -6.92 -4.67 -22.32
CA LYS A 102 -7.71 -5.84 -21.92
C LYS A 102 -9.12 -5.44 -21.43
N LEU A 103 -9.25 -4.25 -20.84
CA LEU A 103 -10.49 -3.72 -20.30
C LEU A 103 -11.38 -3.04 -21.36
N ARG A 104 -10.82 -2.69 -22.54
CA ARG A 104 -11.50 -2.10 -23.71
C ARG A 104 -12.64 -1.15 -23.33
N SER A 105 -12.29 -0.05 -22.64
CA SER A 105 -13.25 1.05 -22.40
C SER A 105 -13.74 1.72 -23.69
N GLU A 106 -13.00 1.55 -24.80
CA GLU A 106 -13.35 2.10 -26.12
C GLU A 106 -14.58 1.43 -26.76
N GLU A 107 -15.02 0.24 -26.30
CA GLU A 107 -16.27 -0.39 -26.78
C GLU A 107 -17.52 0.08 -25.99
N TYR A 108 -17.35 0.78 -24.86
CA TYR A 108 -18.44 1.32 -24.04
C TYR A 108 -19.03 2.64 -24.59
N ILE A 109 -18.71 3.03 -25.83
CA ILE A 109 -19.24 4.25 -26.47
C ILE A 109 -20.76 4.12 -26.74
N HIS A 110 -21.31 2.90 -26.79
CA HIS A 110 -22.72 2.62 -27.07
C HIS A 110 -23.64 2.64 -25.83
N LEU A 111 -23.11 2.87 -24.63
CA LEU A 111 -23.88 2.95 -23.38
C LEU A 111 -24.17 4.40 -22.94
N ARG A 112 -24.13 5.34 -23.90
CA ARG A 112 -24.39 6.76 -23.66
C ARG A 112 -25.80 7.17 -24.05
#